data_AF-A0A4Q8BGQ7-F1
#
_entry.id   AF-A0A4Q8BGQ7-F1
#
_cell.length_a   1.000
_cell.length_b   1.000
_cell.length_c   1.000
_cell.angle_alpha   90.00
_cell.angle_beta   90.00
_cell.angle_gamma   90.00
#
_symmetry.space_group_name_H-M   'P 1'
#
loop_
_entity.id
_entity.type
_entity.pdbx_description
1 polymer ?
#
loop_
_entity_poly.entity_id
_entity_poly.type
_entity_poly.pdbx_seq_one_letter_code
_entity_poly.pdbx_strand_id
1 'polypeptide(L)'
;MAAVVDSAEPRPQLDYYLLLSPADGRPLNPEGIVIEEFVRDRHCVTVGLHNAGWTPADGRWWSSASFSRGMRTDPELSGRVTPVGRGAAEAAYRRLGGGRLPAEAVLRSYFRDYEPFAVAPPLRLGPADAPDGFHEKRVYRVLFAKDLRADQLANLTAVWRTPADGELADPAAWGFPAGRLRVGGDLFAWNLRRIDRNLAWCLDLTASLATDADDAVGPVLHELTSVLRQQGLIPVTTERFA
;
A
#
# COMPACT_ATOMS: atom_id res chain seq x y z
N MET A 1 17.90 22.81 31.01
CA MET A 1 17.72 22.96 29.55
C MET A 1 17.34 21.59 29.02
N ALA A 2 16.04 21.34 28.86
CA ALA A 2 15.55 20.05 28.40
C ALA A 2 15.78 19.95 26.88
N ALA A 3 16.47 18.90 26.45
CA ALA A 3 16.60 18.59 25.03
C ALA A 3 15.21 18.20 24.51
N VAL A 4 14.68 19.01 23.60
CA VAL A 4 13.54 18.66 22.77
C VAL A 4 14.02 17.48 21.91
N VAL A 5 13.57 16.29 22.25
CA VAL A 5 13.69 15.13 21.36
C VAL A 5 12.77 15.46 20.20
N ASP A 6 13.37 15.83 19.08
CA ASP A 6 12.70 15.94 17.78
C ASP A 6 12.14 14.54 17.48
N SER A 7 10.91 14.31 17.90
CA SER A 7 10.12 13.15 17.51
C SER A 7 9.76 13.34 16.05
N ALA A 8 10.76 13.15 15.18
CA ALA A 8 10.56 12.99 13.77
C ALA A 8 9.54 11.87 13.61
N GLU A 9 8.35 12.22 13.13
CA GLU A 9 7.32 11.25 12.77
C GLU A 9 7.98 10.10 11.99
N PRO A 10 7.68 8.84 12.30
CA PRO A 10 8.25 7.71 11.57
C PRO A 10 7.89 7.87 10.10
N ARG A 11 8.87 8.28 9.30
CA ARG A 11 8.69 8.50 7.86
C ARG A 11 8.16 7.22 7.23
N PRO A 12 7.19 7.31 6.30
CA PRO A 12 6.62 6.14 5.68
C PRO A 12 7.72 5.30 5.01
N GLN A 13 7.66 3.99 5.21
CA GLN A 13 8.61 3.08 4.59
C GLN A 13 8.42 3.06 3.07
N LEU A 14 9.52 2.96 2.32
CA LEU A 14 9.46 2.90 0.86
C LEU A 14 8.86 1.58 0.35
N ASP A 15 8.15 1.63 -0.76
CA ASP A 15 7.62 0.46 -1.45
C ASP A 15 8.61 -0.02 -2.52
N TYR A 16 9.11 -1.25 -2.38
CA TYR A 16 10.08 -1.83 -3.30
C TYR A 16 9.43 -2.79 -4.29
N TYR A 17 9.94 -2.79 -5.52
CA TYR A 17 9.50 -3.65 -6.61
C TYR A 17 10.70 -4.21 -7.37
N LEU A 18 10.57 -5.44 -7.85
CA LEU A 18 11.47 -6.00 -8.85
C LEU A 18 10.84 -5.82 -10.23
N LEU A 19 11.63 -5.34 -11.18
CA LEU A 19 11.31 -5.38 -12.60
C LEU A 19 11.87 -6.68 -13.17
N LEU A 20 11.00 -7.54 -13.68
CA LEU A 20 11.37 -8.83 -14.27
C LEU A 20 11.51 -8.72 -15.79
N SER A 21 12.33 -9.61 -16.34
CA SER A 21 12.46 -9.80 -17.79
C SER A 21 11.12 -10.15 -18.43
N PRO A 22 10.89 -9.78 -19.70
CA PRO A 22 9.73 -10.24 -20.44
C PRO A 22 9.60 -11.77 -20.41
N ALA A 23 8.36 -12.27 -20.44
CA ALA A 23 8.06 -13.68 -20.38
C ALA A 23 8.24 -14.35 -21.76
N ASP A 24 9.46 -14.36 -22.29
CA ASP A 24 9.78 -14.90 -23.62
C ASP A 24 10.09 -16.41 -23.57
N GLY A 25 9.35 -17.17 -22.75
CA GLY A 25 9.60 -18.60 -22.51
C GLY A 25 10.89 -18.90 -21.71
N ARG A 26 11.52 -17.88 -21.13
CA ARG A 26 12.70 -17.98 -20.25
C ARG A 26 12.31 -17.77 -18.79
N PRO A 27 13.13 -18.22 -17.82
CA PRO A 27 12.92 -17.90 -16.41
C PRO A 27 12.89 -16.38 -16.21
N LEU A 28 11.87 -15.89 -15.51
CA LEU A 28 11.75 -14.48 -15.16
C LEU A 28 12.92 -14.10 -14.25
N ASN A 29 13.82 -13.26 -14.76
CA ASN A 29 14.95 -12.76 -14.01
C ASN A 29 14.75 -11.27 -13.69
N PRO A 30 15.01 -10.83 -12.45
CA PRO A 30 15.14 -9.42 -12.14
C PRO A 30 16.11 -8.72 -13.09
N GLU A 31 15.66 -7.65 -13.73
CA GLU A 31 16.41 -6.74 -14.60
C GLU A 31 16.65 -5.38 -13.93
N GLY A 32 15.93 -5.10 -12.86
CA GLY A 32 16.06 -3.84 -12.13
C GLY A 32 15.22 -3.81 -10.87
N ILE A 33 15.34 -2.69 -10.17
CA ILE A 33 14.53 -2.39 -8.99
C ILE A 33 13.84 -1.05 -9.17
N VAL A 34 12.63 -0.95 -8.65
CA VAL A 34 11.86 0.29 -8.61
C VAL A 34 11.40 0.50 -7.18
N ILE A 35 11.41 1.76 -6.75
CA ILE A 35 11.11 2.16 -5.40
C ILE A 35 10.14 3.33 -5.48
N GLU A 36 9.06 3.24 -4.71
CA GLU A 36 8.03 4.28 -4.66
C GLU A 36 7.83 4.79 -3.24
N GLU A 37 7.44 6.06 -3.12
CA GLU A 37 6.97 6.66 -1.87
C GLU A 37 5.63 7.36 -2.12
N PHE A 38 4.59 6.87 -1.48
CA PHE A 38 3.30 7.54 -1.45
C PHE A 38 3.34 8.73 -0.52
N VAL A 39 3.10 9.92 -1.06
CA VAL A 39 2.91 11.14 -0.28
C VAL A 39 1.47 11.18 0.18
N ARG A 40 1.27 11.26 1.49
CA ARG A 40 -0.06 11.34 2.11
C ARG A 40 -0.23 12.67 2.84
N ASP A 41 -1.46 13.17 2.88
CA ASP A 41 -1.80 14.28 3.75
C ASP A 41 -2.01 13.82 5.20
N ARG A 42 -2.30 14.77 6.09
CA ARG A 42 -2.58 14.52 7.51
C ARG A 42 -3.75 13.57 7.76
N HIS A 43 -4.61 13.34 6.77
CA HIS A 43 -5.75 12.44 6.86
C HIS A 43 -5.46 11.09 6.23
N CYS A 44 -4.20 10.80 5.88
CA CYS A 44 -3.77 9.58 5.20
C CYS A 44 -4.30 9.42 3.76
N VAL A 45 -4.81 10.50 3.15
CA VAL A 45 -5.20 10.51 1.73
C VAL A 45 -3.96 10.66 0.87
N THR A 46 -3.85 9.90 -0.21
CA THR A 46 -2.72 10.00 -1.13
C THR A 46 -2.84 11.27 -1.95
N VAL A 47 -1.81 12.13 -1.88
CA VAL A 47 -1.75 13.40 -2.62
C VAL A 47 -0.72 13.37 -3.75
N GLY A 48 0.14 12.36 -3.76
CA GLY A 48 1.03 12.09 -4.88
C GLY A 48 1.98 10.94 -4.64
N LEU A 49 2.88 10.75 -5.59
CA LEU A 49 3.79 9.62 -5.66
C LEU A 49 5.17 10.08 -6.13
N HIS A 50 6.20 9.66 -5.40
CA HIS A 50 7.57 9.72 -5.86
C HIS A 50 8.03 8.33 -6.29
N ASN A 51 8.98 8.29 -7.24
CA ASN A 51 9.67 7.06 -7.56
C ASN A 51 11.14 7.27 -7.91
N ALA A 52 11.90 6.19 -7.75
CA ALA A 52 13.17 6.01 -8.41
C ALA A 52 13.32 4.56 -8.87
N GLY A 53 13.89 4.36 -10.05
CA GLY A 53 14.27 3.06 -10.56
C GLY A 53 15.77 2.97 -10.83
N TRP A 54 16.26 1.74 -10.90
CA TRP A 54 17.64 1.44 -11.25
C TRP A 54 17.70 0.16 -12.09
N THR A 55 18.49 0.20 -13.15
CA THR A 55 18.81 -0.95 -14.01
C THR A 55 20.33 -1.06 -14.18
N PRO A 56 20.88 -2.27 -14.39
CA PRO A 56 22.30 -2.44 -14.68
C PRO A 56 22.75 -1.76 -15.96
N ALA A 57 21.88 -1.72 -16.97
CA ALA A 57 22.20 -1.14 -18.27
C ALA A 57 22.52 0.36 -18.16
N ASP A 58 21.80 1.08 -17.31
CA ASP A 58 22.02 2.50 -17.09
C ASP A 58 23.05 2.77 -15.98
N GLY A 59 23.20 1.84 -15.02
CA GLY A 59 24.09 1.96 -13.87
C GLY A 59 23.76 3.11 -12.91
N ARG A 60 22.70 3.89 -13.19
CA ARG A 60 22.30 5.09 -12.47
C ARG A 60 20.83 5.02 -12.06
N TRP A 61 20.50 5.71 -10.97
CA TRP A 61 19.13 5.92 -10.57
C TRP A 61 18.43 6.91 -11.50
N TRP A 62 17.20 6.59 -11.87
CA TRP A 62 16.30 7.41 -12.68
C TRP A 62 14.98 7.60 -11.95
N SER A 63 14.16 8.55 -12.39
CA SER A 63 12.79 8.76 -11.90
C SER A 63 11.86 9.00 -13.09
N SER A 64 10.65 8.47 -13.04
CA SER A 64 9.66 8.59 -14.13
C SER A 64 8.24 8.37 -13.62
N ALA A 65 7.44 9.44 -13.53
CA ALA A 65 6.02 9.38 -13.19
C ALA A 65 5.24 8.51 -14.19
N SER A 66 5.59 8.60 -15.48
CA SER A 66 4.97 7.78 -16.52
C SER A 66 5.24 6.28 -16.32
N PHE A 67 6.41 5.90 -15.81
CA PHE A 67 6.71 4.53 -15.46
C PHE A 67 5.85 4.05 -14.28
N SER A 68 5.76 4.82 -13.20
CA SER A 68 4.89 4.51 -12.04
C SER A 68 3.43 4.36 -12.44
N ARG A 69 2.92 5.23 -13.32
CA ARG A 69 1.57 5.09 -13.88
C ARG A 69 1.45 3.80 -14.70
N GLY A 70 2.41 3.53 -15.58
CA GLY A 70 2.47 2.32 -16.38
C GLY A 70 2.40 1.04 -15.53
N MET A 71 3.08 0.98 -14.38
CA MET A 71 2.99 -0.18 -13.48
C MET A 71 1.56 -0.50 -13.02
N ARG A 72 0.65 0.47 -13.08
CA ARG A 72 -0.75 0.35 -12.63
C ARG A 72 -1.72 0.20 -13.80
N THR A 73 -1.42 0.77 -14.96
CA THR A 73 -2.36 0.85 -16.10
C THR A 73 -1.99 -0.03 -17.29
N ASP A 74 -0.72 -0.40 -17.44
CA ASP A 74 -0.24 -1.23 -18.55
C ASP A 74 -0.15 -2.71 -18.11
N PRO A 75 -0.95 -3.63 -18.70
CA PRO A 75 -0.90 -5.05 -18.39
C PRO A 75 0.47 -5.70 -18.60
N GLU A 76 1.23 -5.29 -19.62
CA GLU A 76 2.54 -5.88 -19.91
C GLU A 76 3.56 -5.47 -18.85
N LEU A 77 3.61 -4.17 -18.52
CA LEU A 77 4.50 -3.67 -17.48
C LEU A 77 4.10 -4.19 -16.09
N SER A 78 2.81 -4.16 -15.74
CA SER A 78 2.32 -4.68 -14.46
C SER A 78 2.58 -6.19 -14.30
N GLY A 79 2.52 -6.96 -15.39
CA GLY A 79 2.89 -8.37 -15.42
C GLY A 79 4.37 -8.63 -15.07
N ARG A 80 5.25 -7.70 -15.40
CA ARG A 80 6.69 -7.76 -15.12
C ARG A 80 7.08 -7.24 -13.74
N VAL A 81 6.20 -6.50 -13.07
CA VAL A 81 6.49 -5.88 -11.77
C VAL A 81 6.03 -6.78 -10.63
N THR A 82 6.93 -7.05 -9.69
CA THR A 82 6.63 -7.83 -8.48
C THR A 82 6.94 -7.00 -7.24
N PRO A 83 5.96 -6.68 -6.39
CA PRO A 83 6.20 -6.04 -5.10
C PRO A 83 7.05 -6.96 -4.21
N VAL A 84 8.03 -6.37 -3.53
CA VAL A 84 8.92 -7.09 -2.62
C VAL A 84 9.23 -6.25 -1.37
N GLY A 85 9.76 -6.91 -0.35
CA GLY A 85 10.38 -6.24 0.79
C GLY A 85 11.79 -5.73 0.46
N ARG A 86 12.28 -4.78 1.27
CA ARG A 86 13.62 -4.17 1.13
C ARG A 86 14.76 -5.20 1.03
N GLY A 87 14.71 -6.28 1.81
CA GLY A 87 15.75 -7.32 1.80
C GLY A 87 15.86 -8.05 0.46
N ALA A 88 14.73 -8.37 -0.16
CA ALA A 88 14.70 -9.00 -1.48
C ALA A 88 15.14 -8.02 -2.58
N ALA A 89 14.76 -6.74 -2.47
CA ALA A 89 15.25 -5.69 -3.37
C ALA A 89 16.77 -5.50 -3.25
N GLU A 90 17.33 -5.50 -2.03
CA GLU A 90 18.77 -5.42 -1.81
C GLU A 90 19.51 -6.62 -2.39
N ALA A 91 18.98 -7.83 -2.20
CA ALA A 91 19.57 -9.04 -2.77
C ALA A 91 19.59 -8.99 -4.31
N ALA A 92 18.50 -8.55 -4.93
CA ALA A 92 18.42 -8.36 -6.38
C ALA A 92 19.39 -7.27 -6.86
N TYR A 93 19.40 -6.10 -6.21
CA TYR A 93 20.30 -4.99 -6.53
C TYR A 93 21.77 -5.42 -6.50
N ARG A 94 22.17 -6.17 -5.47
CA ARG A 94 23.53 -6.71 -5.34
C ARG A 94 23.86 -7.70 -6.45
N ARG A 95 22.97 -8.65 -6.73
CA ARG A 95 23.14 -9.65 -7.78
C ARG A 95 23.28 -9.02 -9.17
N LEU A 96 22.61 -7.88 -9.36
CA LEU A 96 22.61 -7.10 -10.59
C LEU A 96 23.83 -6.15 -10.71
N GLY A 97 24.73 -6.14 -9.72
CA GLY A 97 25.97 -5.36 -9.76
C GLY A 97 25.89 -3.97 -9.12
N GLY A 98 24.77 -3.60 -8.51
CA GLY A 98 24.59 -2.31 -7.82
C GLY A 98 25.32 -2.19 -6.48
N GLY A 99 25.79 -3.32 -5.91
CA GLY A 99 26.48 -3.35 -4.62
C GLY A 99 25.51 -3.37 -3.43
N ARG A 100 25.72 -2.48 -2.44
CA ARG A 100 24.85 -2.37 -1.26
C ARG A 100 23.73 -1.37 -1.56
N LEU A 101 22.48 -1.77 -1.28
CA LEU A 101 21.35 -0.87 -1.47
C LEU A 101 21.47 0.35 -0.54
N PRO A 102 21.38 1.60 -1.07
CA PRO A 102 21.46 2.80 -0.25
C PRO A 102 20.37 2.87 0.85
N ALA A 103 20.64 3.62 1.91
CA ALA A 103 19.64 3.92 2.95
C ALA A 103 18.45 4.68 2.34
N GLU A 104 17.25 4.55 2.92
CA GLU A 104 16.04 5.20 2.38
C GLU A 104 16.15 6.72 2.29
N ALA A 105 16.88 7.36 3.22
CA ALA A 105 17.17 8.79 3.14
C ALA A 105 17.96 9.17 1.88
N VAL A 106 18.89 8.32 1.45
CA VAL A 106 19.67 8.52 0.22
C VAL A 106 18.81 8.20 -1.01
N LEU A 107 18.02 7.13 -0.96
CA LEU A 107 17.11 6.77 -2.06
C LEU A 107 16.15 7.90 -2.41
N ARG A 108 15.61 8.60 -1.41
CA ARG A 108 14.75 9.78 -1.60
C ARG A 108 15.44 10.92 -2.37
N SER A 109 16.77 11.03 -2.29
CA SER A 109 17.50 12.05 -3.08
C SER A 109 17.48 11.78 -4.60
N TYR A 110 17.07 10.58 -5.02
CA TYR A 110 16.90 10.21 -6.42
C TYR A 110 15.47 10.46 -6.94
N PHE A 111 14.54 10.87 -6.08
CA PHE A 111 13.17 11.23 -6.48
C PHE A 111 13.17 12.60 -7.15
N ARG A 112 13.37 12.61 -8.48
CA ARG A 112 13.40 13.84 -9.28
C ARG A 112 12.11 14.10 -10.05
N ASP A 113 11.18 13.15 -10.01
CA ASP A 113 9.87 13.26 -10.63
C ASP A 113 8.78 13.03 -9.57
N TYR A 114 7.73 13.84 -9.63
CA TYR A 114 6.60 13.82 -8.70
C TYR A 114 5.31 13.74 -9.49
N GLU A 115 4.51 12.71 -9.21
CA GLU A 115 3.18 12.57 -9.77
C GLU A 115 2.14 13.09 -8.77
N PRO A 116 1.51 14.26 -9.01
CA PRO A 116 0.43 14.74 -8.18
C PRO A 116 -0.83 13.90 -8.43
N PHE A 117 -1.56 13.56 -7.37
CA PHE A 117 -2.89 12.98 -7.48
C PHE A 117 -3.96 14.03 -7.20
N ALA A 118 -5.06 13.95 -7.95
CA ALA A 118 -6.21 14.81 -7.70
C ALA A 118 -6.81 14.45 -6.34
N VAL A 119 -6.87 15.43 -5.44
CA VAL A 119 -7.53 15.28 -4.14
C VAL A 119 -8.94 15.83 -4.27
N ALA A 120 -9.94 14.98 -4.05
CA ALA A 120 -11.32 15.40 -3.89
C ALA A 120 -11.68 15.48 -2.40
N PRO A 121 -12.56 16.41 -1.98
CA PRO A 121 -13.12 16.36 -0.63
C PRO A 121 -13.83 15.01 -0.41
N PRO A 122 -13.78 14.44 0.82
CA PRO A 122 -14.34 13.12 1.09
C PRO A 122 -15.79 12.98 0.63
N LEU A 123 -16.04 12.00 -0.24
CA LEU A 123 -17.39 11.68 -0.70
C LEU A 123 -18.12 10.92 0.42
N ARG A 124 -19.05 11.59 1.12
CA ARG A 124 -19.85 10.99 2.20
C ARG A 124 -20.76 9.88 1.69
N LEU A 125 -20.32 8.63 1.82
CA LEU A 125 -21.09 7.43 1.51
C LEU A 125 -21.77 6.89 2.78
N GLY A 126 -22.82 7.58 3.25
CA GLY A 126 -23.66 7.13 4.36
C GLY A 126 -23.69 8.08 5.58
N PRO A 127 -24.50 7.75 6.61
CA PRO A 127 -24.60 8.58 7.82
C PRO A 127 -23.24 8.61 8.52
N ALA A 128 -22.80 9.82 8.84
CA ALA A 128 -21.52 10.11 9.47
C ALA A 128 -21.51 9.79 10.98
N ASP A 129 -22.60 9.22 11.50
CA ASP A 129 -22.77 9.04 12.92
C ASP A 129 -21.77 8.01 13.44
N ALA A 130 -20.95 8.45 14.38
CA ALA A 130 -20.06 7.57 15.11
C ALA A 130 -20.91 6.52 15.83
N PRO A 131 -20.53 5.23 15.79
CA PRO A 131 -21.21 4.22 16.59
C PRO A 131 -21.16 4.58 18.08
N ASP A 132 -22.14 4.10 18.86
CA ASP A 132 -22.16 4.34 20.31
C ASP A 132 -20.82 4.01 20.97
N GLY A 133 -20.32 4.95 21.78
CA GLY A 133 -19.02 4.83 22.45
C GLY A 133 -17.81 5.29 21.61
N PHE A 134 -18.01 5.77 20.39
CA PHE A 134 -16.95 6.35 19.55
C PHE A 134 -17.20 7.85 19.29
N HIS A 135 -16.11 8.59 19.15
CA HIS A 135 -16.12 10.01 18.84
C HIS A 135 -16.35 10.28 17.34
N GLU A 136 -15.68 9.51 16.48
CA GLU A 136 -15.73 9.71 15.02
C GLU A 136 -15.69 8.36 14.29
N LYS A 137 -16.34 8.30 13.13
CA LYS A 137 -16.19 7.21 12.17
C LYS A 137 -15.57 7.74 10.87
N ARG A 138 -14.48 7.11 10.44
CA ARG A 138 -13.80 7.40 9.18
C ARG A 138 -13.79 6.19 8.27
N VAL A 139 -13.90 6.42 6.97
CA VAL A 139 -13.86 5.35 5.96
C VAL A 139 -12.76 5.66 4.96
N TYR A 140 -11.86 4.70 4.80
CA TYR A 140 -10.74 4.74 3.88
C TYR A 140 -10.90 3.69 2.80
N ARG A 141 -10.44 4.01 1.59
CA ARG A 141 -10.32 3.07 0.48
C ARG A 141 -8.91 3.07 -0.03
N VAL A 142 -8.32 1.89 -0.14
CA VAL A 142 -7.08 1.71 -0.89
C VAL A 142 -7.39 0.93 -2.15
N LEU A 143 -7.09 1.54 -3.30
CA LEU A 143 -7.23 0.90 -4.61
C LEU A 143 -5.94 0.17 -4.97
N PHE A 144 -6.08 -0.99 -5.61
CA PHE A 144 -4.95 -1.80 -6.05
C PHE A 144 -5.11 -2.24 -7.50
N ALA A 145 -4.00 -2.18 -8.23
CA ALA A 145 -3.84 -2.79 -9.53
C ALA A 145 -3.35 -4.24 -9.40
N LYS A 146 -3.41 -4.99 -10.52
CA LYS A 146 -3.19 -6.43 -10.64
C LYS A 146 -4.30 -7.28 -10.02
N ASP A 147 -4.24 -8.57 -10.32
CA ASP A 147 -5.19 -9.56 -9.84
C ASP A 147 -4.57 -10.46 -8.75
N LEU A 148 -5.42 -11.01 -7.89
CA LEU A 148 -5.12 -12.05 -6.93
C LEU A 148 -5.56 -13.39 -7.50
N ARG A 149 -4.63 -14.34 -7.52
CA ARG A 149 -4.94 -15.74 -7.77
C ARG A 149 -5.69 -16.36 -6.59
N ALA A 150 -6.33 -17.50 -6.82
CA ALA A 150 -7.10 -18.21 -5.80
C ALA A 150 -6.25 -18.61 -4.57
N ASP A 151 -4.99 -19.01 -4.78
CA ASP A 151 -4.05 -19.34 -3.70
C ASP A 151 -3.69 -18.11 -2.84
N GLN A 152 -3.48 -16.96 -3.50
CA GLN A 152 -3.18 -15.69 -2.82
C GLN A 152 -4.39 -15.20 -2.01
N LEU A 153 -5.60 -15.34 -2.56
CA LEU A 153 -6.83 -14.99 -1.86
C LEU A 153 -7.08 -15.90 -0.64
N ALA A 154 -6.81 -17.20 -0.77
CA ALA A 154 -6.90 -18.15 0.33
C ALA A 154 -5.90 -17.81 1.45
N ASN A 155 -4.66 -17.46 1.09
CA ASN A 155 -3.65 -17.02 2.05
C ASN A 155 -4.07 -15.75 2.79
N LEU A 156 -4.62 -14.74 2.09
CA LEU A 156 -5.15 -13.52 2.73
C LEU A 156 -6.27 -13.83 3.70
N THR A 157 -7.19 -14.70 3.30
CA THR A 157 -8.29 -15.12 4.15
C THR A 157 -7.77 -15.78 5.43
N ALA A 158 -6.72 -16.59 5.34
CA ALA A 158 -6.11 -17.22 6.50
C ALA A 158 -5.41 -16.20 7.42
N VAL A 159 -4.68 -15.23 6.85
CA VAL A 159 -3.92 -14.21 7.60
C VAL A 159 -4.85 -13.24 8.34
N TRP A 160 -5.98 -12.84 7.73
CA TRP A 160 -6.87 -11.83 8.31
C TRP A 160 -8.01 -12.37 9.17
N ARG A 161 -8.15 -13.69 9.30
CA ARG A 161 -9.11 -14.29 10.24
C ARG A 161 -8.77 -13.87 11.66
N THR A 162 -9.54 -12.93 12.20
CA THR A 162 -9.50 -12.57 13.61
C THR A 162 -10.37 -13.56 14.43
N PRO A 163 -9.94 -13.99 15.63
CA PRO A 163 -10.82 -14.69 16.56
C PRO A 163 -12.06 -13.85 16.89
N ALA A 164 -13.23 -14.47 16.82
CA ALA A 164 -14.51 -13.81 16.99
C ALA A 164 -14.88 -13.64 18.48
N ASP A 165 -14.39 -12.60 19.14
CA ASP A 165 -15.12 -11.98 20.26
C ASP A 165 -16.26 -11.10 19.71
N GLY A 166 -17.48 -11.62 19.67
CA GLY A 166 -18.69 -10.87 19.33
C GLY A 166 -19.18 -11.04 17.89
N GLU A 167 -20.49 -11.27 17.77
CA GLU A 167 -21.24 -11.66 16.57
C GLU A 167 -20.84 -10.90 15.31
N LEU A 168 -20.36 -11.67 14.32
CA LEU A 168 -20.25 -11.21 12.95
C LEU A 168 -21.66 -11.14 12.34
N ALA A 169 -22.01 -9.99 11.75
CA ALA A 169 -22.85 -10.03 10.57
C ALA A 169 -22.15 -10.93 9.54
N ASP A 170 -22.89 -11.92 9.04
CA ASP A 170 -22.41 -13.11 8.34
C ASP A 170 -21.12 -12.88 7.50
N PRO A 171 -19.97 -13.46 7.90
CA PRO A 171 -18.73 -13.41 7.13
C PRO A 171 -18.90 -14.02 5.72
N ALA A 172 -19.89 -14.90 5.55
CA ALA A 172 -20.20 -15.54 4.29
C ALA A 172 -20.97 -14.62 3.32
N ALA A 173 -21.52 -13.49 3.78
CA ALA A 173 -22.30 -12.59 2.92
C ALA A 173 -21.44 -11.84 1.88
N TRP A 174 -20.12 -11.76 2.07
CA TRP A 174 -19.24 -10.95 1.22
C TRP A 174 -18.21 -11.74 0.42
N GLY A 175 -18.00 -13.03 0.70
CA GLY A 175 -17.16 -13.93 -0.11
C GLY A 175 -15.67 -13.55 -0.25
N PHE A 176 -15.21 -12.51 0.44
CA PHE A 176 -13.85 -11.97 0.32
C PHE A 176 -13.18 -11.78 1.71
N PRO A 177 -11.83 -11.69 1.78
CA PRO A 177 -11.11 -11.51 3.05
C PRO A 177 -11.55 -10.27 3.82
N ALA A 178 -11.77 -10.41 5.12
CA ALA A 178 -12.13 -9.35 6.04
C ALA A 178 -11.50 -9.59 7.42
N GLY A 179 -11.39 -8.54 8.22
CA GLY A 179 -10.81 -8.63 9.56
C GLY A 179 -11.10 -7.41 10.41
N ARG A 180 -10.67 -7.48 11.67
CA ARG A 180 -10.79 -6.39 12.64
C ARG A 180 -9.60 -6.35 13.59
N LEU A 181 -9.33 -5.16 14.11
CA LEU A 181 -8.23 -4.89 15.04
C LEU A 181 -8.66 -3.81 16.01
N ARG A 182 -8.33 -3.98 17.30
CA ARG A 182 -8.49 -2.95 18.32
C ARG A 182 -7.12 -2.43 18.72
N VAL A 183 -6.94 -1.11 18.70
CA VAL A 183 -5.70 -0.43 19.12
C VAL A 183 -6.09 0.61 20.15
N GLY A 184 -5.77 0.37 21.42
CA GLY A 184 -6.29 1.20 22.50
C GLY A 184 -7.82 1.20 22.50
N GLY A 185 -8.42 2.40 22.47
CA GLY A 185 -9.88 2.58 22.39
C GLY A 185 -10.46 2.40 20.98
N ASP A 186 -9.63 2.53 19.94
CA ASP A 186 -10.08 2.59 18.55
C ASP A 186 -10.36 1.19 17.99
N LEU A 187 -11.36 1.12 17.10
CA LEU A 187 -11.74 -0.09 16.41
C LEU A 187 -11.56 0.08 14.90
N PHE A 188 -10.81 -0.84 14.31
CA PHE A 188 -10.57 -0.93 12.88
C PHE A 188 -11.26 -2.18 12.35
N ALA A 189 -12.03 -2.03 11.28
CA ALA A 189 -12.65 -3.13 10.55
C ALA A 189 -12.40 -2.95 9.06
N TRP A 190 -12.02 -4.01 8.36
CA TRP A 190 -11.74 -3.93 6.94
C TRP A 190 -12.34 -5.09 6.17
N ASN A 191 -12.59 -4.84 4.89
CA ASN A 191 -12.85 -5.87 3.90
C ASN A 191 -12.05 -5.59 2.64
N LEU A 192 -11.68 -6.65 1.95
CA LEU A 192 -11.20 -6.61 0.59
C LEU A 192 -12.36 -6.96 -0.33
N ARG A 193 -12.50 -6.27 -1.45
CA ARG A 193 -13.49 -6.61 -2.47
C ARG A 193 -13.00 -6.23 -3.86
N ARG A 194 -13.63 -6.84 -4.86
CA ARG A 194 -13.42 -6.48 -6.25
C ARG A 194 -14.28 -5.27 -6.62
N ILE A 195 -13.69 -4.24 -7.23
CA ILE A 195 -14.42 -3.22 -7.98
C ILE A 195 -14.42 -3.69 -9.42
N ASP A 196 -15.51 -4.32 -9.86
CA ASP A 196 -15.66 -4.93 -11.19
C ASP A 196 -14.66 -6.06 -11.52
N ARG A 197 -15.07 -7.06 -12.32
CA ARG A 197 -14.23 -8.23 -12.63
C ARG A 197 -12.88 -7.85 -13.25
N ASN A 198 -12.75 -6.70 -13.91
CA ASN A 198 -11.52 -6.35 -14.63
C ASN A 198 -10.87 -5.01 -14.21
N LEU A 199 -11.41 -4.30 -13.21
CA LEU A 199 -10.95 -2.94 -12.93
C LEU A 199 -9.93 -2.87 -11.79
N ALA A 200 -10.30 -3.24 -10.57
CA ALA A 200 -9.39 -3.11 -9.43
C ALA A 200 -9.79 -3.99 -8.22
N TRP A 201 -8.83 -4.23 -7.34
CA TRP A 201 -9.10 -4.62 -5.96
C TRP A 201 -9.20 -3.39 -5.07
N CYS A 202 -10.01 -3.50 -4.02
CA CYS A 202 -10.30 -2.43 -3.09
C CYS A 202 -10.25 -2.95 -1.66
N LEU A 203 -9.41 -2.34 -0.83
CA LEU A 203 -9.47 -2.47 0.63
C LEU A 203 -10.31 -1.32 1.17
N ASP A 204 -11.47 -1.62 1.74
CA ASP A 204 -12.25 -0.65 2.50
C ASP A 204 -11.94 -0.83 3.99
N LEU A 205 -11.43 0.21 4.63
CA LEU A 205 -11.14 0.27 6.06
C LEU A 205 -12.10 1.25 6.73
N THR A 206 -12.80 0.79 7.76
CA THR A 206 -13.57 1.63 8.69
C THR A 206 -12.77 1.78 9.97
N ALA A 207 -12.50 3.02 10.36
CA ALA A 207 -11.90 3.38 11.64
C ALA A 207 -12.96 4.05 12.51
N SER A 208 -13.28 3.44 13.64
CA SER A 208 -14.10 4.04 14.70
C SER A 208 -13.16 4.51 15.80
N LEU A 209 -13.00 5.82 15.90
CA LEU A 209 -12.06 6.48 16.79
C LEU A 209 -12.74 6.82 18.12
N ALA A 210 -12.14 6.41 19.24
CA ALA A 210 -12.67 6.66 20.57
C ALA A 210 -12.46 8.13 21.01
N THR A 211 -11.48 8.82 20.41
CA THR A 211 -11.12 10.20 20.70
C THR A 211 -10.90 10.99 19.40
N ASP A 212 -10.40 12.22 19.50
CA ASP A 212 -9.95 13.03 18.37
C ASP A 212 -8.56 12.62 17.84
N ALA A 213 -7.79 11.84 18.63
CA ALA A 213 -6.52 11.28 18.19
C ALA A 213 -6.73 10.20 17.11
N ASP A 214 -5.90 10.24 16.07
CA ASP A 214 -5.98 9.36 14.90
C ASP A 214 -4.62 8.73 14.52
N ASP A 215 -3.65 8.75 15.43
CA ASP A 215 -2.27 8.30 15.23
C ASP A 215 -2.18 6.84 14.74
N ALA A 216 -3.16 6.00 15.10
CA ALA A 216 -3.20 4.59 14.72
C ALA A 216 -3.66 4.35 13.26
N VAL A 217 -4.33 5.32 12.63
CA VAL A 217 -4.91 5.13 11.28
C VAL A 217 -3.83 4.89 10.23
N GLY A 218 -2.79 5.73 10.21
CA GLY A 218 -1.69 5.63 9.24
C GLY A 218 -0.94 4.29 9.32
N PRO A 219 -0.48 3.86 10.51
CA PRO A 219 0.14 2.56 10.71
C PRO A 219 -0.74 1.37 10.28
N VAL A 220 -2.03 1.37 10.62
CA VAL A 220 -2.95 0.29 10.23
C VAL A 220 -3.13 0.24 8.71
N LEU A 221 -3.32 1.39 8.04
CA LEU A 221 -3.39 1.46 6.58
C LEU A 221 -2.11 0.93 5.93
N HIS A 222 -0.95 1.28 6.47
CA HIS A 222 0.35 0.81 5.98
C HIS A 222 0.51 -0.71 6.13
N GLU A 223 0.15 -1.26 7.28
CA GLU A 223 0.22 -2.71 7.55
C GLU A 223 -0.67 -3.50 6.58
N LEU A 224 -1.95 -3.11 6.47
CA LEU A 224 -2.90 -3.78 5.57
C LEU A 224 -2.48 -3.67 4.10
N THR A 225 -1.98 -2.49 3.68
CA THR A 225 -1.43 -2.29 2.33
C THR A 225 -0.22 -3.18 2.10
N SER A 226 0.67 -3.30 3.08
CA SER A 226 1.87 -4.15 3.00
C SER A 226 1.52 -5.63 2.87
N VAL A 227 0.50 -6.10 3.60
CA VAL A 227 0.01 -7.49 3.47
C VAL A 227 -0.51 -7.76 2.05
N LEU A 228 -1.29 -6.84 1.46
CA LEU A 228 -1.78 -6.97 0.09
C LEU A 228 -0.65 -6.90 -0.94
N ARG A 229 0.36 -6.05 -0.72
CA ARG A 229 1.57 -5.99 -1.56
C ARG A 229 2.34 -7.32 -1.56
N GLN A 230 2.43 -8.00 -0.42
CA GLN A 230 3.06 -9.33 -0.34
C GLN A 230 2.34 -10.39 -1.19
N GLN A 231 1.06 -10.17 -1.49
CA GLN A 231 0.29 -11.02 -2.41
C GLN A 231 0.37 -10.58 -3.87
N GLY A 232 1.19 -9.58 -4.19
CA GLY A 232 1.48 -9.15 -5.56
C GLY A 232 0.62 -7.98 -6.05
N LEU A 233 -0.26 -7.43 -5.22
CA LEU A 233 -1.02 -6.23 -5.57
C LEU A 233 -0.15 -4.97 -5.54
N ILE A 234 -0.44 -4.02 -6.43
CA ILE A 234 0.26 -2.73 -6.51
C ILE A 234 -0.71 -1.63 -6.05
N PRO A 235 -0.42 -0.89 -4.96
CA PRO A 235 -1.29 0.18 -4.51
C PRO A 235 -1.39 1.27 -5.57
N VAL A 236 -2.58 1.85 -5.73
CA VAL A 236 -2.88 2.93 -6.68
C VAL A 236 -3.05 4.23 -5.92
N THR A 237 -3.96 4.27 -4.96
CA THR A 237 -4.25 5.46 -4.15
C THR A 237 -4.92 5.07 -2.85
N THR A 238 -4.87 5.94 -1.85
CA THR A 238 -5.67 5.91 -0.62
C THR A 238 -6.59 7.12 -0.60
N GLU A 239 -7.90 6.89 -0.49
CA GLU A 239 -8.94 7.93 -0.42
C GLU A 239 -9.69 7.85 0.91
N ARG A 240 -10.27 8.98 1.35
CA ARG A 240 -11.13 9.07 2.53
C ARG A 240 -12.55 9.44 2.08
N PHE A 241 -13.56 8.74 2.59
CA PHE A 241 -14.98 8.89 2.25
C PHE A 241 -15.82 9.46 3.41
N ALA A 242 -15.33 9.43 4.63
CA ALA A 242 -15.95 10.06 5.81
C ALA A 242 -14.85 10.50 6.77
#